data_AF-A0AAX4PNI1-F1
#
_entry.id   AF-A0AAX4PNI1-F1
#
_cell.length_a   1.000
_cell.length_b   1.000
_cell.length_c   1.000
_cell.angle_alpha   90.00
_cell.angle_beta   90.00
_cell.angle_gamma   90.00
#
_symmetry.space_group_name_H-M   'P 1'
#
loop_
_entity.id
_entity.type
_entity.pdbx_description
1 polymer ?
#
loop_
_entity_poly.entity_id
_entity_poly.type
_entity_poly.pdbx_seq_one_letter_code
_entity_poly.pdbx_strand_id
1 'polypeptide(L)'
;MAETTTGVIFEGWVSKKKGSAFAAFFKGTKKRYCKLQQGTGTLEFYDKEENGELLTNVKVKEVDLPYEDKWVHVWGHNDVKSKDAYLRIQGDVEVPGDTEEWYEKIQSLFTKRTDEDIHEAAKAWVQDRDAAERRLGHIRDWDVSEVTNMKELFRITVEEQMTFKEDLSKWDTSSVTNMFRMFQNCREFKSDLSKWDTSKVRNMGQMFHGAWVFKSNLSKWETSNVKDMHMMFMGCREFTSDLSKWRTGQVENMMKMFLSAEKFTSDLSNWDTCKVTDMTRMFDAAHALKEKPSWYKS
;
A
#
# COMPACT_ATOMS: atom_id res chain seq x y z
N MET A 1 -10.69 27.09 4.75
CA MET A 1 -10.98 25.66 4.98
C MET A 1 -11.06 25.04 3.61
N ALA A 2 -10.15 24.11 3.29
CA ALA A 2 -10.14 23.48 1.99
C ALA A 2 -11.38 22.59 1.87
N GLU A 3 -12.23 22.87 0.89
CA GLU A 3 -13.27 21.94 0.48
C GLU A 3 -12.58 20.67 0.01
N THR A 4 -12.64 19.61 0.82
CA THR A 4 -12.41 18.25 0.32
C THR A 4 -13.46 18.03 -0.74
N THR A 5 -13.06 18.06 -2.01
CA THR A 5 -13.89 17.62 -3.12
C THR A 5 -14.18 16.14 -2.89
N THR A 6 -15.29 15.83 -2.21
CA THR A 6 -15.81 14.48 -2.06
C THR A 6 -16.26 14.02 -3.43
N GLY A 7 -15.43 13.24 -4.11
CA GLY A 7 -15.79 12.61 -5.38
C GLY A 7 -16.93 11.62 -5.16
N VAL A 8 -17.82 11.49 -6.13
CA VAL A 8 -18.86 10.44 -6.12
C VAL A 8 -18.22 9.17 -6.68
N ILE A 9 -18.12 8.09 -5.88
CA ILE A 9 -17.62 6.78 -6.32
C ILE A 9 -18.62 6.13 -7.28
N PHE A 10 -19.90 6.28 -6.97
CA PHE A 10 -21.00 5.73 -7.75
C PHE A 10 -22.23 6.61 -7.60
N GLU A 11 -22.95 6.81 -8.70
CA GLU A 11 -24.31 7.30 -8.66
C GLU A 11 -25.23 6.60 -9.67
N GLY A 12 -26.48 6.34 -9.29
CA GLY A 12 -27.43 5.74 -10.20
C GLY A 12 -28.71 5.24 -9.55
N TRP A 13 -29.66 4.86 -10.40
CA TRP A 13 -30.95 4.32 -9.96
C TRP A 13 -30.81 2.89 -9.44
N VAL A 14 -31.27 2.65 -8.21
CA VAL A 14 -31.29 1.34 -7.54
C VAL A 14 -32.71 0.93 -7.18
N SER A 15 -32.97 -0.38 -7.13
CA SER A 15 -34.31 -0.94 -6.89
C SER A 15 -34.43 -1.65 -5.55
N LYS A 16 -35.61 -1.58 -4.93
CA LYS A 16 -35.95 -2.21 -3.66
C LYS A 16 -36.03 -3.74 -3.80
N LYS A 17 -35.18 -4.48 -3.08
CA LYS A 17 -35.41 -5.90 -2.82
C LYS A 17 -36.32 -6.12 -1.61
N LYS A 18 -37.33 -6.98 -1.75
CA LYS A 18 -38.13 -7.51 -0.63
C LYS A 18 -37.26 -8.34 0.33
N GLY A 19 -37.21 -7.95 1.60
CA GLY A 19 -36.47 -8.65 2.66
C GLY A 19 -35.00 -8.26 2.83
N SER A 20 -34.48 -7.27 2.07
CA SER A 20 -33.13 -6.76 2.33
C SER A 20 -33.12 -5.81 3.54
N ALA A 21 -31.96 -5.70 4.21
CA ALA A 21 -31.73 -4.68 5.23
C ALA A 21 -31.96 -3.24 4.71
N PHE A 22 -31.98 -3.06 3.39
CA PHE A 22 -32.13 -1.77 2.73
C PHE A 22 -33.58 -1.47 2.34
N ALA A 23 -34.49 -2.43 2.46
CA ALA A 23 -35.90 -2.26 2.14
C ALA A 23 -36.58 -1.14 2.96
N ALA A 24 -36.06 -0.85 4.17
CA ALA A 24 -36.50 0.22 5.04
C ALA A 24 -36.15 1.63 4.53
N PHE A 25 -35.18 1.75 3.61
CA PHE A 25 -34.81 3.03 3.01
C PHE A 25 -35.78 3.42 1.89
N PHE A 26 -36.33 2.43 1.17
CA PHE A 26 -37.35 2.56 0.12
C PHE A 26 -38.79 2.60 0.68
N LYS A 27 -39.06 3.39 1.73
CA LYS A 27 -40.44 3.53 2.29
C LYS A 27 -41.35 4.13 1.22
N GLY A 28 -42.36 3.36 0.77
CA GLY A 28 -43.34 3.79 -0.23
C GLY A 28 -42.88 3.72 -1.69
N THR A 29 -41.58 3.63 -1.98
CA THR A 29 -41.05 3.63 -3.35
C THR A 29 -40.39 2.31 -3.73
N LYS A 30 -40.35 1.98 -5.04
CA LYS A 30 -39.67 0.77 -5.56
C LYS A 30 -38.27 1.06 -6.08
N LYS A 31 -37.95 2.32 -6.38
CA LYS A 31 -36.66 2.79 -6.89
C LYS A 31 -36.25 4.08 -6.17
N ARG A 32 -34.95 4.29 -6.04
CA ARG A 32 -34.32 5.53 -5.53
C ARG A 32 -33.01 5.75 -6.28
N TYR A 33 -32.60 7.00 -6.46
CA TYR A 33 -31.27 7.33 -6.92
C TYR A 33 -30.30 7.20 -5.75
N CYS A 34 -29.14 6.60 -5.94
CA CYS A 34 -28.19 6.35 -4.87
C CYS A 34 -26.83 6.92 -5.22
N LYS A 35 -26.18 7.63 -4.29
CA LYS A 35 -24.78 8.06 -4.40
C LYS A 35 -23.93 7.39 -3.33
N LEU A 36 -22.77 6.89 -3.71
CA LEU A 36 -21.71 6.45 -2.80
C LEU A 36 -20.62 7.51 -2.81
N GLN A 37 -20.39 8.14 -1.66
CA GLN A 37 -19.43 9.23 -1.53
C GLN A 37 -18.01 8.69 -1.24
N GLN A 38 -17.02 9.24 -1.95
CA GLN A 38 -15.60 8.93 -1.76
C GLN A 38 -15.09 9.53 -0.46
N GLY A 39 -14.32 8.74 0.28
CA GLY A 39 -13.68 9.17 1.54
C GLY A 39 -14.58 9.10 2.79
N THR A 40 -15.91 9.13 2.64
CA THR A 40 -16.84 9.03 3.78
C THR A 40 -17.57 7.69 3.88
N GLY A 41 -17.55 6.85 2.83
CA GLY A 41 -18.29 5.57 2.81
C GLY A 41 -19.80 5.72 2.91
N THR A 42 -20.31 6.93 2.65
CA THR A 42 -21.71 7.26 2.84
C THR A 42 -22.53 6.85 1.63
N LEU A 43 -23.61 6.10 1.87
CA LEU A 43 -24.66 5.90 0.87
C LEU A 43 -25.78 6.91 1.09
N GLU A 44 -26.00 7.74 0.08
CA GLU A 44 -27.09 8.72 0.03
C GLU A 44 -28.18 8.19 -0.91
N PHE A 45 -29.44 8.27 -0.49
CA PHE A 45 -30.58 7.86 -1.32
C PHE A 45 -31.51 9.03 -1.57
N TYR A 46 -31.94 9.22 -2.82
CA TYR A 46 -32.80 10.31 -3.27
C TYR A 46 -34.05 9.74 -3.94
N ASP A 47 -35.19 10.40 -3.73
CA ASP A 47 -36.50 9.94 -4.21
C ASP A 47 -36.82 10.36 -5.65
N LYS A 48 -36.27 11.50 -6.11
CA LYS A 48 -36.40 11.96 -7.51
C LYS A 48 -35.23 12.84 -7.93
N GLU A 49 -35.03 12.91 -9.24
CA GLU A 49 -34.22 13.90 -9.94
C GLU A 49 -35.16 14.76 -10.79
N GLU A 50 -35.20 16.06 -10.57
CA GLU A 50 -36.02 17.00 -11.35
C GLU A 50 -35.09 18.10 -11.87
N ASN A 51 -34.94 18.20 -13.20
CA ASN A 51 -34.03 19.15 -13.86
C ASN A 51 -32.56 19.07 -13.40
N GLY A 52 -32.07 17.88 -13.06
CA GLY A 52 -30.71 17.67 -12.54
C GLY A 52 -30.53 18.00 -11.05
N GLU A 53 -31.60 18.41 -10.35
CA GLU A 53 -31.60 18.60 -8.90
C GLU A 53 -32.25 17.40 -8.19
N LEU A 54 -31.54 16.85 -7.20
CA LEU A 54 -32.00 15.71 -6.41
C LEU A 54 -32.87 16.20 -5.24
N LEU A 55 -34.15 15.84 -5.25
CA LEU A 55 -35.12 16.42 -4.30
C LEU A 55 -35.39 15.51 -3.09
N THR A 56 -34.95 16.05 -1.94
CA THR A 56 -35.40 15.93 -0.55
C THR A 56 -36.15 14.66 -0.11
N ASN A 57 -35.35 13.62 0.10
CA ASN A 57 -35.36 12.83 1.33
C ASN A 57 -34.07 12.01 1.41
N VAL A 58 -32.94 12.72 1.62
CA VAL A 58 -31.63 12.09 1.79
C VAL A 58 -31.68 11.27 3.07
N LYS A 59 -31.80 9.95 2.91
CA LYS A 59 -31.47 9.04 3.99
C LYS A 59 -30.02 8.68 3.84
N VAL A 60 -29.22 9.29 4.70
CA VAL A 60 -27.80 9.01 4.85
C VAL A 60 -27.68 7.73 5.67
N LYS A 61 -26.97 6.74 5.14
CA LYS A 61 -26.47 5.64 5.96
C LYS A 61 -24.96 5.66 5.89
N GLU A 62 -24.32 5.88 7.04
CA GLU A 62 -22.94 5.46 7.22
C GLU A 62 -22.90 3.94 7.05
N VAL A 63 -22.24 3.52 5.99
CA VAL A 63 -21.84 2.13 5.85
C VAL A 63 -20.49 2.08 6.53
N ASP A 64 -20.39 1.36 7.64
CA ASP A 64 -19.09 0.92 8.14
C ASP A 64 -18.45 0.09 7.03
N LEU A 65 -17.57 0.73 6.28
CA LEU A 65 -16.64 0.05 5.40
C LEU A 65 -15.64 -0.63 6.36
N PRO A 66 -15.57 -1.97 6.37
CA PRO A 66 -14.90 -2.65 7.46
C PRO A 66 -13.40 -2.39 7.39
N TYR A 67 -12.90 -1.54 8.28
CA TYR A 67 -11.72 -1.90 9.02
C TYR A 67 -12.14 -2.94 10.07
N GLU A 68 -11.47 -4.09 10.00
CA GLU A 68 -11.43 -5.19 10.97
C GLU A 68 -12.67 -6.11 11.03
N ASP A 69 -12.44 -7.36 10.60
CA ASP A 69 -13.21 -8.59 10.84
C ASP A 69 -14.54 -8.87 10.10
N LYS A 70 -14.37 -9.51 8.91
CA LYS A 70 -15.14 -10.62 8.30
C LYS A 70 -16.61 -10.43 7.79
N TRP A 71 -16.77 -10.83 6.51
CA TRP A 71 -17.93 -11.33 5.73
C TRP A 71 -18.79 -10.37 4.86
N VAL A 72 -19.05 -10.80 3.59
CA VAL A 72 -20.41 -11.13 3.07
C VAL A 72 -20.34 -12.31 2.06
N HIS A 73 -21.13 -13.37 2.27
CA HIS A 73 -21.40 -14.47 1.32
C HIS A 73 -22.87 -14.44 0.86
N VAL A 74 -23.16 -14.68 -0.43
CA VAL A 74 -24.46 -15.23 -0.87
C VAL A 74 -24.29 -16.20 -2.06
N TRP A 75 -24.91 -17.37 -1.90
CA TRP A 75 -25.02 -18.47 -2.85
C TRP A 75 -26.08 -18.25 -3.94
N GLY A 76 -25.86 -18.89 -5.10
CA GLY A 76 -26.89 -19.21 -6.08
C GLY A 76 -27.49 -20.61 -5.83
N HIS A 77 -28.79 -20.63 -5.58
CA HIS A 77 -29.74 -21.76 -5.52
C HIS A 77 -29.54 -22.96 -4.57
N ASN A 78 -30.63 -23.17 -3.81
CA ASN A 78 -31.11 -24.33 -3.03
C ASN A 78 -30.64 -24.52 -1.57
N ASP A 79 -31.65 -24.43 -0.70
CA ASP A 79 -31.82 -24.92 0.67
C ASP A 79 -30.70 -24.67 1.71
N VAL A 80 -30.98 -23.78 2.67
CA VAL A 80 -31.21 -24.09 4.11
C VAL A 80 -31.25 -22.77 4.92
N LYS A 81 -32.10 -22.78 5.94
CA LYS A 81 -32.43 -21.69 6.89
C LYS A 81 -31.22 -21.16 7.67
N SER A 82 -31.05 -19.83 7.76
CA SER A 82 -30.73 -19.14 9.03
C SER A 82 -30.94 -17.62 8.91
N LYS A 83 -31.22 -16.99 10.06
CA LYS A 83 -31.45 -15.57 10.25
C LYS A 83 -30.11 -14.84 10.23
N ASP A 84 -29.97 -13.80 9.39
CA ASP A 84 -29.28 -12.52 9.62
C ASP A 84 -29.33 -11.67 8.32
N ALA A 85 -29.42 -10.35 8.45
CA ALA A 85 -29.81 -9.45 7.35
C ALA A 85 -28.62 -8.77 6.65
N TYR A 86 -28.47 -9.01 5.35
CA TYR A 86 -27.42 -8.46 4.48
C TYR A 86 -27.96 -7.58 3.34
N LEU A 87 -27.12 -6.67 2.84
CA LEU A 87 -27.32 -5.86 1.62
C LEU A 87 -27.36 -6.72 0.36
N ARG A 88 -28.33 -6.43 -0.52
CA ARG A 88 -28.44 -7.06 -1.83
C ARG A 88 -28.59 -6.01 -2.90
N ILE A 89 -27.66 -6.00 -3.83
CA ILE A 89 -27.95 -5.60 -5.21
C ILE A 89 -28.11 -6.93 -5.97
N GLN A 90 -29.33 -7.23 -6.44
CA GLN A 90 -29.61 -8.35 -7.35
C GLN A 90 -30.86 -8.02 -8.16
N GLY A 91 -30.75 -8.27 -9.46
CA GLY A 91 -31.84 -8.29 -10.43
C GLY A 91 -31.66 -7.19 -11.45
N ASP A 92 -31.49 -7.59 -12.72
CA ASP A 92 -31.47 -6.81 -13.97
C ASP A 92 -31.50 -5.29 -13.75
N VAL A 93 -30.37 -4.78 -13.27
CA VAL A 93 -30.05 -3.40 -13.54
C VAL A 93 -29.52 -3.45 -14.95
N GLU A 94 -30.24 -2.86 -15.91
CA GLU A 94 -29.60 -2.40 -17.15
C GLU A 94 -28.52 -1.41 -16.71
N VAL A 95 -27.34 -1.94 -16.42
CA VAL A 95 -26.09 -1.20 -16.32
C VAL A 95 -25.65 -1.05 -17.77
N PRO A 96 -25.59 0.17 -18.33
CA PRO A 96 -24.99 0.35 -19.64
C PRO A 96 -23.51 0.01 -19.55
N GLY A 97 -23.09 -1.13 -20.11
CA GLY A 97 -21.68 -1.57 -20.18
C GLY A 97 -21.33 -2.77 -19.27
N ASP A 98 -20.41 -3.60 -19.76
CA ASP A 98 -20.07 -4.96 -19.31
C ASP A 98 -20.06 -5.20 -17.79
N THR A 99 -20.94 -6.09 -17.33
CA THR A 99 -21.14 -6.47 -15.91
C THR A 99 -19.98 -7.26 -15.29
N GLU A 100 -19.14 -7.89 -16.11
CA GLU A 100 -18.00 -8.72 -15.67
C GLU A 100 -16.82 -7.83 -15.24
N GLU A 101 -16.54 -6.77 -16.00
CA GLU A 101 -15.50 -5.78 -15.73
C GLU A 101 -15.76 -4.99 -14.43
N TRP A 102 -17.03 -4.76 -14.09
CA TRP A 102 -17.48 -4.12 -12.85
C TRP A 102 -17.21 -4.97 -11.60
N TYR A 103 -17.44 -6.29 -11.68
CA TYR A 103 -17.25 -7.19 -10.55
C TYR A 103 -15.77 -7.39 -10.22
N GLU A 104 -14.93 -7.54 -11.25
CA GLU A 104 -13.48 -7.61 -11.11
C GLU A 104 -12.90 -6.32 -10.50
N LYS A 105 -13.43 -5.15 -10.90
CA LYS A 105 -13.02 -3.84 -10.39
C LYS A 105 -13.38 -3.60 -8.93
N ILE A 106 -14.50 -4.13 -8.43
CA ILE A 106 -14.86 -4.04 -7.01
C ILE A 106 -14.07 -5.06 -6.20
N GLN A 107 -13.91 -6.29 -6.68
CA GLN A 107 -13.06 -7.26 -5.99
C GLN A 107 -11.63 -6.73 -5.86
N SER A 108 -11.02 -6.19 -6.92
CA SER A 108 -9.66 -5.65 -6.88
C SER A 108 -9.45 -4.50 -5.88
N LEU A 109 -10.52 -3.78 -5.50
CA LEU A 109 -10.52 -2.69 -4.53
C LEU A 109 -10.57 -3.17 -3.07
N PHE A 110 -11.08 -4.39 -2.83
CA PHE A 110 -11.28 -4.96 -1.48
C PHE A 110 -10.53 -6.29 -1.28
N THR A 111 -9.70 -6.69 -2.23
CA THR A 111 -8.91 -7.91 -2.14
C THR A 111 -7.62 -7.61 -1.39
N LYS A 112 -7.39 -8.35 -0.31
CA LYS A 112 -6.08 -8.45 0.30
C LYS A 112 -5.07 -8.86 -0.75
N ARG A 113 -4.03 -8.05 -0.93
CA ARG A 113 -3.01 -8.32 -1.93
C ARG A 113 -2.23 -9.57 -1.52
N THR A 114 -2.14 -10.53 -2.43
CA THR A 114 -1.19 -11.65 -2.32
C THR A 114 0.18 -11.24 -2.85
N ASP A 115 1.19 -12.10 -2.66
CA ASP A 115 2.51 -11.88 -3.26
C ASP A 115 2.44 -11.73 -4.79
N GLU A 116 1.64 -12.52 -5.50
CA GLU A 116 1.50 -12.38 -6.95
C GLU A 116 0.77 -11.08 -7.34
N ASP A 117 -0.35 -10.79 -6.68
CA ASP A 117 -1.22 -9.68 -7.05
C ASP A 117 -0.59 -8.30 -6.77
N ILE A 118 0.17 -8.16 -5.67
CA ILE A 118 0.85 -6.88 -5.37
C ILE A 118 1.89 -6.51 -6.43
N HIS A 119 2.56 -7.48 -7.06
CA HIS A 119 3.56 -7.19 -8.10
C HIS A 119 2.89 -6.69 -9.38
N GLU A 120 1.77 -7.30 -9.79
CA GLU A 120 1.02 -6.80 -10.95
C GLU A 120 0.35 -5.45 -10.65
N ALA A 121 -0.13 -5.23 -9.44
CA ALA A 121 -0.67 -3.94 -9.00
C ALA A 121 0.41 -2.84 -9.03
N ALA A 122 1.58 -3.09 -8.44
CA ALA A 122 2.69 -2.15 -8.42
C ALA A 122 3.21 -1.85 -9.83
N LYS A 123 3.34 -2.87 -10.68
CA LYS A 123 3.70 -2.70 -12.10
C LYS A 123 2.68 -1.86 -12.86
N ALA A 124 1.38 -2.10 -12.68
CA ALA A 124 0.35 -1.29 -13.30
C ALA A 124 0.43 0.17 -12.82
N TRP A 125 0.68 0.39 -11.52
CA TRP A 125 0.82 1.72 -10.93
C TRP A 125 2.01 2.49 -11.49
N VAL A 126 3.15 1.83 -11.66
CA VAL A 126 4.37 2.39 -12.27
C VAL A 126 4.14 2.70 -13.76
N GLN A 127 3.42 1.84 -14.49
CA GLN A 127 3.19 2.03 -15.93
C GLN A 127 2.21 3.17 -16.25
N ASP A 128 1.05 3.18 -15.59
CA ASP A 128 0.01 4.19 -15.78
C ASP A 128 -0.76 4.35 -14.46
N ARG A 129 -0.33 5.37 -13.69
CA ARG A 129 -0.92 5.68 -12.38
C ARG A 129 -2.43 5.90 -12.47
N ASP A 130 -2.89 6.67 -13.45
CA ASP A 130 -4.30 7.08 -13.53
C ASP A 130 -5.18 5.87 -13.89
N ALA A 131 -4.71 4.99 -14.78
CA ALA A 131 -5.40 3.75 -15.10
C ALA A 131 -5.39 2.76 -13.93
N ALA A 132 -4.25 2.64 -13.24
CA ALA A 132 -4.12 1.78 -12.07
C ALA A 132 -5.03 2.26 -10.93
N GLU A 133 -5.06 3.56 -10.64
CA GLU A 133 -5.92 4.13 -9.60
C GLU A 133 -7.40 3.91 -9.92
N ARG A 134 -7.81 4.09 -11.18
CA ARG A 134 -9.19 3.78 -11.60
C ARG A 134 -9.55 2.31 -11.39
N ARG A 135 -8.61 1.37 -11.59
CA ARG A 135 -8.86 -0.08 -11.59
C ARG A 135 -8.64 -0.75 -10.24
N LEU A 136 -7.69 -0.26 -9.44
CA LEU A 136 -7.14 -0.91 -8.25
C LEU A 136 -7.31 -0.06 -6.99
N GLY A 137 -7.84 1.15 -7.14
CA GLY A 137 -7.87 2.15 -6.07
C GLY A 137 -6.50 2.77 -5.85
N HIS A 138 -6.48 3.82 -5.04
CA HIS A 138 -5.25 4.53 -4.72
C HIS A 138 -4.30 3.62 -3.90
N ILE A 139 -3.02 3.57 -4.27
CA ILE A 139 -1.99 2.71 -3.66
C ILE A 139 -1.91 2.78 -2.12
N ARG A 140 -2.19 3.97 -1.56
CA ARG A 140 -2.25 4.22 -0.12
C ARG A 140 -3.19 3.28 0.63
N ASP A 141 -4.28 2.85 -0.03
CA ASP A 141 -5.36 2.09 0.58
C ASP A 141 -5.30 0.59 0.21
N TRP A 142 -4.23 0.13 -0.45
CA TRP A 142 -4.04 -1.31 -0.69
C TRP A 142 -3.79 -2.06 0.63
N ASP A 143 -4.59 -3.10 0.89
CA ASP A 143 -4.35 -4.02 2.00
C ASP A 143 -3.23 -4.99 1.63
N VAL A 144 -2.05 -4.78 2.22
CA VAL A 144 -0.85 -5.59 2.04
C VAL A 144 -0.54 -6.49 3.25
N SER A 145 -1.48 -6.64 4.20
CA SER A 145 -1.27 -7.35 5.46
C SER A 145 -0.87 -8.84 5.30
N GLU A 146 -1.19 -9.45 4.16
CA GLU A 146 -0.84 -10.83 3.82
C GLU A 146 0.36 -10.95 2.87
N VAL A 147 0.90 -9.82 2.37
CA VAL A 147 2.08 -9.83 1.50
C VAL A 147 3.32 -10.19 2.31
N THR A 148 4.03 -11.22 1.86
CA THR A 148 5.30 -11.67 2.46
C THR A 148 6.51 -11.27 1.63
N ASN A 149 6.31 -10.96 0.34
CA ASN A 149 7.37 -10.69 -0.62
C ASN A 149 7.10 -9.40 -1.40
N MET A 150 7.86 -8.36 -1.07
CA MET A 150 7.81 -7.05 -1.72
C MET A 150 9.04 -6.80 -2.61
N LYS A 151 9.66 -7.87 -3.13
CA LYS A 151 10.85 -7.73 -3.97
C LYS A 151 10.52 -6.91 -5.22
N GLU A 152 11.41 -5.97 -5.57
CA GLU A 152 11.37 -5.21 -6.82
C GLU A 152 10.05 -4.45 -7.15
N LEU A 153 9.10 -4.29 -6.19
CA LEU A 153 7.76 -3.72 -6.48
C LEU A 153 7.79 -2.37 -7.21
N PHE A 154 8.70 -1.49 -6.80
CA PHE A 154 8.86 -0.15 -7.37
C PHE A 154 10.26 0.07 -7.93
N ARG A 155 10.94 -1.02 -8.35
CA ARG A 155 12.26 -0.94 -8.98
C ARG A 155 12.16 -0.21 -10.31
N ILE A 156 12.98 0.81 -10.47
CA ILE A 156 13.08 1.58 -11.71
C ILE A 156 14.19 1.02 -12.60
N THR A 157 13.85 0.74 -13.86
CA THR A 157 14.77 0.25 -14.89
C THR A 157 14.93 1.22 -16.07
N VAL A 158 14.13 2.28 -16.14
CA VAL A 158 14.14 3.31 -17.20
C VAL A 158 14.25 4.72 -16.60
N GLU A 159 14.98 5.62 -17.26
CA GLU A 159 15.35 6.94 -16.70
C GLU A 159 14.20 7.92 -16.50
N GLU A 160 13.03 7.68 -17.11
CA GLU A 160 11.91 8.62 -17.16
C GLU A 160 11.10 8.71 -15.84
N GLN A 161 11.29 7.77 -14.90
CA GLN A 161 10.59 7.75 -13.61
C GLN A 161 11.54 7.76 -12.41
N MET A 162 12.13 8.92 -12.16
CA MET A 162 13.12 9.09 -11.09
C MET A 162 12.51 9.45 -9.72
N THR A 163 11.21 9.74 -9.60
CA THR A 163 10.60 10.21 -8.33
C THR A 163 9.49 9.29 -7.84
N PHE A 164 9.59 8.83 -6.58
CA PHE A 164 8.55 8.07 -5.88
C PHE A 164 8.08 8.85 -4.64
N LYS A 165 6.79 9.20 -4.60
CA LYS A 165 6.21 10.11 -3.58
C LYS A 165 4.86 9.64 -3.03
N GLU A 166 4.56 8.36 -3.16
CA GLU A 166 3.27 7.81 -2.70
C GLU A 166 3.24 7.72 -1.17
N ASP A 167 2.08 7.98 -0.57
CA ASP A 167 1.88 7.75 0.87
C ASP A 167 1.66 6.26 1.12
N LEU A 168 2.65 5.60 1.73
CA LEU A 168 2.61 4.19 2.12
C LEU A 168 2.48 4.00 3.64
N SER A 169 2.12 5.06 4.37
CA SER A 169 2.12 5.06 5.84
C SER A 169 1.02 4.19 6.47
N LYS A 170 0.02 3.78 5.67
CA LYS A 170 -1.08 2.88 6.08
C LYS A 170 -0.79 1.40 5.82
N TRP A 171 0.28 1.07 5.10
CA TRP A 171 0.59 -0.31 4.78
C TRP A 171 0.99 -1.09 6.04
N ASP A 172 0.32 -2.21 6.27
CA ASP A 172 0.74 -3.20 7.27
C ASP A 172 1.80 -4.12 6.68
N THR A 173 3.07 -3.87 7.02
CA THR A 173 4.20 -4.67 6.54
C THR A 173 4.60 -5.80 7.49
N SER A 174 3.81 -6.08 8.54
CA SER A 174 4.17 -7.02 9.60
C SER A 174 4.32 -8.47 9.13
N SER A 175 3.82 -8.82 7.94
CA SER A 175 4.00 -10.14 7.31
C SER A 175 5.20 -10.21 6.36
N VAL A 176 5.81 -9.08 6.01
CA VAL A 176 6.84 -9.00 4.97
C VAL A 176 8.15 -9.64 5.45
N THR A 177 8.70 -10.52 4.61
CA THR A 177 9.99 -11.19 4.84
C THR A 177 11.06 -10.81 3.83
N ASN A 178 10.68 -10.26 2.67
CA ASN A 178 11.60 -9.90 1.59
C ASN A 178 11.28 -8.52 1.02
N MET A 179 12.25 -7.60 1.08
CA MET A 179 12.18 -6.24 0.53
C MET A 179 13.30 -5.99 -0.50
N PHE A 180 13.89 -7.05 -1.04
CA PHE A 180 15.01 -6.98 -1.99
C PHE A 180 14.68 -6.05 -3.17
N ARG A 181 15.52 -5.02 -3.39
CA ARG A 181 15.39 -4.05 -4.49
C ARG A 181 14.06 -3.30 -4.58
N MET A 182 13.24 -3.27 -3.54
CA MET A 182 11.87 -2.71 -3.60
C MET A 182 11.81 -1.30 -4.20
N PHE A 183 12.79 -0.43 -3.89
CA PHE A 183 12.89 0.95 -4.36
C PHE A 183 14.21 1.22 -5.09
N GLN A 184 14.79 0.18 -5.71
CA GLN A 184 16.04 0.34 -6.45
C GLN A 184 15.85 1.37 -7.58
N ASN A 185 16.82 2.29 -7.69
CA ASN A 185 16.88 3.39 -8.66
C ASN A 185 15.75 4.43 -8.54
N CYS A 186 14.94 4.43 -7.48
CA CYS A 186 14.05 5.54 -7.16
C CYS A 186 14.87 6.77 -6.72
N ARG A 187 15.47 7.49 -7.69
CA ARG A 187 16.45 8.56 -7.45
C ARG A 187 15.97 9.59 -6.43
N GLU A 188 14.70 9.95 -6.46
CA GLU A 188 14.01 10.82 -5.51
C GLU A 188 12.90 10.05 -4.79
N PHE A 189 13.26 9.35 -3.72
CA PHE A 189 12.29 8.68 -2.84
C PHE A 189 11.87 9.63 -1.69
N LYS A 190 10.57 9.93 -1.59
CA LYS A 190 10.01 10.92 -0.64
C LYS A 190 8.91 10.38 0.28
N SER A 191 8.74 9.07 0.37
CA SER A 191 7.71 8.46 1.22
C SER A 191 8.18 8.26 2.66
N ASP A 192 7.27 8.41 3.62
CA ASP A 192 7.54 8.09 5.03
C ASP A 192 7.40 6.58 5.27
N LEU A 193 8.46 5.96 5.79
CA LEU A 193 8.56 4.53 6.10
C LEU A 193 8.69 4.27 7.61
N SER A 194 8.57 5.30 8.44
CA SER A 194 8.87 5.25 9.88
C SER A 194 7.93 4.36 10.69
N LYS A 195 6.77 4.00 10.13
CA LYS A 195 5.75 3.12 10.73
C LYS A 195 5.80 1.68 10.24
N TRP A 196 6.64 1.36 9.27
CA TRP A 196 6.73 -0.01 8.75
C TRP A 196 7.29 -0.95 9.82
N ASP A 197 6.61 -2.08 9.99
CA ASP A 197 7.11 -3.20 10.77
C ASP A 197 8.07 -4.02 9.89
N THR A 198 9.35 -4.03 10.26
CA THR A 198 10.39 -4.81 9.59
C THR A 198 10.82 -6.04 10.37
N SER A 199 10.13 -6.38 11.47
CA SER A 199 10.55 -7.40 12.42
C SER A 199 10.70 -8.79 11.81
N LYS A 200 9.97 -9.11 10.73
CA LYS A 200 10.07 -10.40 10.01
C LYS A 200 10.97 -10.36 8.77
N VAL A 201 11.48 -9.19 8.39
CA VAL A 201 12.26 -9.02 7.16
C VAL A 201 13.61 -9.73 7.30
N ARG A 202 13.94 -10.55 6.29
CA ARG A 202 15.19 -11.31 6.19
C ARG A 202 16.12 -10.77 5.10
N ASN A 203 15.58 -10.14 4.06
CA ASN A 203 16.36 -9.63 2.93
C ASN A 203 15.99 -8.16 2.65
N MET A 204 16.96 -7.27 2.78
CA MET A 204 16.89 -5.84 2.45
C MET A 204 17.93 -5.45 1.38
N GLY A 205 18.55 -6.44 0.71
CA GLY A 205 19.59 -6.21 -0.28
C GLY A 205 19.12 -5.27 -1.38
N GLN A 206 19.95 -4.30 -1.74
CA GLN A 206 19.71 -3.31 -2.79
C GLN A 206 18.39 -2.52 -2.65
N MET A 207 17.71 -2.52 -1.49
CA MET A 207 16.37 -1.95 -1.34
C MET A 207 16.28 -0.49 -1.79
N PHE A 208 17.30 0.32 -1.50
CA PHE A 208 17.42 1.73 -1.90
C PHE A 208 18.63 1.99 -2.80
N HIS A 209 19.21 0.96 -3.43
CA HIS A 209 20.37 1.13 -4.31
C HIS A 209 20.03 2.15 -5.42
N GLY A 210 20.78 3.24 -5.51
CA GLY A 210 20.60 4.29 -6.51
C GLY A 210 19.56 5.36 -6.13
N ALA A 211 18.96 5.30 -4.94
CA ALA A 211 18.05 6.32 -4.44
C ALA A 211 18.82 7.56 -3.94
N TRP A 212 19.35 8.35 -4.87
CA TRP A 212 20.23 9.50 -4.61
C TRP A 212 19.74 10.40 -3.47
N VAL A 213 18.47 10.80 -3.50
CA VAL A 213 17.83 11.77 -2.60
C VAL A 213 16.94 11.06 -1.56
N PHE A 214 17.36 9.89 -1.08
CA PHE A 214 16.64 9.17 -0.03
C PHE A 214 16.82 9.82 1.36
N LYS A 215 15.72 10.23 2.01
CA LYS A 215 15.74 10.98 3.28
C LYS A 215 14.80 10.44 4.37
N SER A 216 14.30 9.21 4.24
CA SER A 216 13.36 8.64 5.22
C SER A 216 14.07 8.27 6.53
N ASN A 217 13.36 8.44 7.66
CA ASN A 217 13.86 8.05 8.98
C ASN A 217 13.64 6.55 9.22
N LEU A 218 14.73 5.81 9.38
CA LEU A 218 14.74 4.35 9.59
C LEU A 218 15.15 3.93 11.01
N SER A 219 15.27 4.88 11.95
CA SER A 219 15.78 4.64 13.31
C SER A 219 14.92 3.67 14.14
N LYS A 220 13.67 3.43 13.74
CA LYS A 220 12.72 2.53 14.42
C LYS A 220 12.59 1.15 13.76
N TRP A 221 13.30 0.90 12.67
CA TRP A 221 13.24 -0.39 12.00
C TRP A 221 13.89 -1.47 12.87
N GLU A 222 13.19 -2.59 13.03
CA GLU A 222 13.71 -3.78 13.70
C GLU A 222 14.45 -4.65 12.67
N THR A 223 15.77 -4.76 12.81
CA THR A 223 16.63 -5.46 11.85
C THR A 223 17.19 -6.79 12.37
N SER A 224 16.76 -7.24 13.55
CA SER A 224 17.37 -8.40 14.24
C SER A 224 17.27 -9.72 13.48
N ASN A 225 16.38 -9.82 12.48
CA ASN A 225 16.18 -11.01 11.65
C ASN A 225 16.76 -10.87 10.23
N VAL A 226 17.33 -9.72 9.89
CA VAL A 226 17.88 -9.46 8.55
C VAL A 226 19.18 -10.23 8.37
N LYS A 227 19.26 -10.96 7.27
CA LYS A 227 20.45 -11.74 6.84
C LYS A 227 21.24 -11.04 5.74
N ASP A 228 20.56 -10.27 4.89
CA ASP A 228 21.20 -9.65 3.73
C ASP A 228 20.88 -8.14 3.63
N MET A 229 21.93 -7.31 3.63
CA MET A 229 21.89 -5.86 3.45
C MET A 229 22.84 -5.38 2.34
N HIS A 230 23.31 -6.26 1.44
CA HIS A 230 24.27 -5.87 0.41
C HIS A 230 23.73 -4.74 -0.45
N MET A 231 24.57 -3.74 -0.73
CA MET A 231 24.25 -2.57 -1.56
C MET A 231 22.97 -1.80 -1.13
N MET A 232 22.44 -2.00 0.08
CA MET A 232 21.14 -1.45 0.49
C MET A 232 21.04 0.07 0.29
N PHE A 233 22.10 0.81 0.61
CA PHE A 233 22.21 2.26 0.45
C PHE A 233 23.29 2.69 -0.55
N MET A 234 23.70 1.78 -1.45
CA MET A 234 24.69 2.10 -2.47
C MET A 234 24.20 3.27 -3.33
N GLY A 235 24.98 4.35 -3.44
CA GLY A 235 24.62 5.55 -4.20
C GLY A 235 23.55 6.44 -3.56
N CYS A 236 23.12 6.19 -2.33
CA CYS A 236 22.22 7.07 -1.57
C CYS A 236 22.98 8.30 -1.04
N ARG A 237 23.33 9.24 -1.92
CA ARG A 237 24.25 10.35 -1.60
C ARG A 237 23.73 11.28 -0.49
N GLU A 238 22.42 11.45 -0.38
CA GLU A 238 21.79 12.34 0.60
C GLU A 238 21.32 11.64 1.89
N PHE A 239 21.58 10.34 2.03
CA PHE A 239 21.10 9.55 3.15
C PHE A 239 21.82 9.88 4.45
N THR A 240 21.05 10.15 5.51
CA THR A 240 21.53 10.66 6.80
C THR A 240 20.82 10.05 8.02
N SER A 241 19.99 9.00 7.83
CA SER A 241 19.25 8.41 8.95
C SER A 241 20.19 7.83 10.00
N ASP A 242 19.80 7.99 11.28
CA ASP A 242 20.45 7.31 12.41
C ASP A 242 20.10 5.81 12.39
N LEU A 243 21.14 4.98 12.35
CA LEU A 243 21.09 3.52 12.34
C LEU A 243 21.77 2.90 13.58
N SER A 244 22.12 3.72 14.58
CA SER A 244 22.85 3.28 15.79
C SER A 244 22.13 2.20 16.60
N LYS A 245 20.80 2.12 16.48
CA LYS A 245 19.93 1.15 17.19
C LYS A 245 19.68 -0.14 16.41
N TRP A 246 20.15 -0.24 15.17
CA TRP A 246 19.96 -1.45 14.36
C TRP A 246 20.70 -2.64 14.98
N ARG A 247 20.04 -3.79 14.98
CA ARG A 247 20.60 -5.06 15.45
C ARG A 247 21.05 -5.86 14.24
N THR A 248 22.37 -6.05 14.09
CA THR A 248 22.95 -6.67 12.89
C THR A 248 23.54 -8.07 13.11
N GLY A 249 23.40 -8.64 14.32
CA GLY A 249 24.03 -9.92 14.67
C GLY A 249 23.57 -11.16 13.87
N GLN A 250 22.56 -11.03 13.00
CA GLN A 250 22.14 -12.07 12.05
C GLN A 250 22.55 -11.79 10.59
N VAL A 251 23.14 -10.61 10.31
CA VAL A 251 23.51 -10.22 8.95
C VAL A 251 24.73 -11.02 8.51
N GLU A 252 24.64 -11.59 7.31
CA GLU A 252 25.66 -12.43 6.68
C GLU A 252 26.37 -11.68 5.54
N ASN A 253 25.73 -10.66 4.94
CA ASN A 253 26.26 -9.90 3.80
C ASN A 253 25.98 -8.39 3.92
N MET A 254 27.05 -7.58 3.87
CA MET A 254 27.03 -6.10 3.86
C MET A 254 27.85 -5.50 2.71
N MET A 255 28.16 -6.29 1.67
CA MET A 255 28.95 -5.86 0.52
C MET A 255 28.41 -4.52 -0.03
N LYS A 256 29.27 -3.51 -0.14
CA LYS A 256 28.96 -2.19 -0.73
C LYS A 256 27.75 -1.47 -0.11
N MET A 257 27.33 -1.81 1.12
CA MET A 257 26.09 -1.29 1.71
C MET A 257 26.00 0.24 1.70
N PHE A 258 27.11 0.96 1.94
CA PHE A 258 27.20 2.42 1.94
C PHE A 258 28.14 2.97 0.87
N LEU A 259 28.45 2.18 -0.19
CA LEU A 259 29.30 2.64 -1.29
C LEU A 259 28.68 3.90 -1.93
N SER A 260 29.42 5.00 -1.93
CA SER A 260 28.97 6.32 -2.42
C SER A 260 27.76 6.92 -1.67
N ALA A 261 27.54 6.55 -0.41
CA ALA A 261 26.61 7.25 0.49
C ALA A 261 27.27 8.51 1.08
N GLU A 262 27.45 9.53 0.24
CA GLU A 262 28.35 10.68 0.49
C GLU A 262 28.08 11.43 1.81
N LYS A 263 26.81 11.59 2.21
CA LYS A 263 26.40 12.31 3.44
C LYS A 263 26.14 11.42 4.67
N PHE A 264 26.39 10.11 4.55
CA PHE A 264 26.13 9.18 5.64
C PHE A 264 27.07 9.41 6.83
N THR A 265 26.50 9.53 8.04
CA THR A 265 27.23 9.93 9.27
C THR A 265 26.85 9.14 10.52
N SER A 266 26.00 8.11 10.41
CA SER A 266 25.52 7.37 11.58
C SER A 266 26.66 6.70 12.35
N ASP A 267 26.58 6.71 13.68
CA ASP A 267 27.45 5.90 14.54
C ASP A 267 27.04 4.42 14.42
N LEU A 268 27.99 3.56 14.06
CA LEU A 268 27.80 2.12 13.87
C LEU A 268 28.66 1.29 14.85
N SER A 269 29.20 1.91 15.89
CA SER A 269 30.07 1.26 16.88
C SER A 269 29.41 0.06 17.58
N ASN A 270 28.09 0.09 17.75
CA ASN A 270 27.31 -0.95 18.42
C ASN A 270 26.88 -2.12 17.52
N TRP A 271 27.21 -2.08 16.23
CA TRP A 271 26.82 -3.15 15.31
C TRP A 271 27.59 -4.45 15.60
N ASP A 272 26.85 -5.54 15.77
CA ASP A 272 27.42 -6.88 15.83
C ASP A 272 27.56 -7.42 14.40
N THR A 273 28.80 -7.67 14.00
CA THR A 273 29.12 -8.15 12.65
C THR A 273 29.81 -9.52 12.66
N CYS A 274 29.69 -10.29 13.74
CA CYS A 274 30.39 -11.58 13.88
C CYS A 274 30.01 -12.63 12.83
N LYS A 275 28.81 -12.50 12.21
CA LYS A 275 28.32 -13.38 11.15
C LYS A 275 28.53 -12.86 9.74
N VAL A 276 28.99 -11.62 9.58
CA VAL A 276 29.14 -11.02 8.26
C VAL A 276 30.34 -11.66 7.57
N THR A 277 30.10 -12.21 6.38
CA THR A 277 31.11 -12.89 5.56
C THR A 277 31.67 -12.02 4.45
N ASP A 278 30.93 -10.98 4.03
CA ASP A 278 31.36 -10.03 3.00
C ASP A 278 31.02 -8.58 3.38
N MET A 279 32.06 -7.75 3.50
CA MET A 279 31.98 -6.29 3.69
C MET A 279 32.75 -5.52 2.60
N THR A 280 33.00 -6.17 1.47
CA THR A 280 33.81 -5.63 0.38
C THR A 280 33.28 -4.26 -0.01
N ARG A 281 34.16 -3.25 0.05
CA ARG A 281 33.87 -1.86 -0.36
C ARG A 281 32.67 -1.21 0.35
N MET A 282 32.34 -1.65 1.57
CA MET A 282 31.16 -1.17 2.33
C MET A 282 31.11 0.36 2.48
N PHE A 283 32.25 1.01 2.72
CA PHE A 283 32.35 2.46 2.98
C PHE A 283 33.14 3.23 1.92
N ASP A 284 33.40 2.63 0.76
CA ASP A 284 34.06 3.33 -0.35
C ASP A 284 33.25 4.58 -0.74
N ALA A 285 33.90 5.73 -0.90
CA ALA A 285 33.25 7.00 -1.23
C ALA A 285 32.14 7.47 -0.26
N ALA A 286 32.08 6.96 0.98
CA ALA A 286 31.23 7.48 2.05
C ALA A 286 31.94 8.65 2.77
N HIS A 287 32.13 9.76 2.07
CA HIS A 287 33.05 10.84 2.48
C HIS A 287 32.72 11.52 3.81
N ALA A 288 31.44 11.59 4.21
CA ALA A 288 31.04 12.20 5.48
C ALA A 288 31.26 11.30 6.71
N LEU A 289 31.52 10.00 6.52
CA LEU A 289 31.81 9.08 7.62
C LEU A 289 33.23 9.35 8.13
N LYS A 290 33.31 10.11 9.24
CA LYS A 290 34.59 10.59 9.80
C LYS A 290 35.52 9.46 10.21
N GLU A 291 34.98 8.44 10.86
CA GLU A 291 35.73 7.28 11.35
C GLU A 291 34.98 6.00 11.00
N LYS A 292 35.72 5.01 10.49
CA LYS A 292 35.17 3.68 10.24
C LYS A 292 35.08 2.93 11.58
N PRO A 293 34.02 2.14 11.82
CA PRO A 293 33.89 1.36 13.05
C PRO A 293 35.05 0.39 13.25
N SER A 294 35.41 0.11 14.51
CA SER A 294 36.55 -0.75 14.86
C SER A 294 36.41 -2.20 14.37
N TRP A 295 35.17 -2.67 14.14
CA TRP A 295 34.89 -3.99 13.57
C TRP A 295 35.16 -4.07 12.06
N TYR A 296 35.26 -2.94 11.35
CA TYR A 296 35.47 -2.92 9.91
C TYR A 296 36.96 -3.10 9.58
N LYS A 297 37.31 -4.29 9.11
CA LYS A 297 38.67 -4.62 8.62
C LYS A 297 38.64 -4.54 7.10
N SER A 298 39.26 -3.50 6.53
CA SER A 298 39.35 -3.25 5.08
C SER A 298 40.25 -4.25 4.37
#